data_AF-A0A3D1RC32-F1
#
_entry.id   AF-A0A3D1RC32-F1
#
_cell.length_a   1.000
_cell.length_b   1.000
_cell.length_c   1.000
_cell.angle_alpha   90.00
_cell.angle_beta   90.00
_cell.angle_gamma   90.00
#
_symmetry.space_group_name_H-M   'P 1'
#
loop_
_entity.id
_entity.type
_entity.pdbx_description
1 polymer ?
#
loop_
_entity_poly.entity_id
_entity_poly.type
_entity_poly.pdbx_seq_one_letter_code
_entity_poly.pdbx_strand_id
1 'polypeptide(L)'
;MALEEKIRDRRANARIPVRFAVELEDLSYSYVGHAVDLSPGGMRFEGASLPEAGTDLDLLLRPEGGAPLKLKGRVVHEDGVSVGIAFNVGKPEAFEAALNLYETFVISNPALAIRLKQHPTAIAYTARLYPLPPKDIVLSGPEHWVLSQIKAQGTLVWDLRRALGPEWSRFAHVPFSLIERGVASLQPVRGDELDV
;
A
#
# COMPACT_ATOMS: atom_id res chain seq x y z
N MET A 1 -29.08 14.36 -12.29
CA MET A 1 -27.63 14.39 -11.97
C MET A 1 -27.10 12.99 -12.19
N ALA A 2 -26.28 12.77 -13.21
CA ALA A 2 -25.61 11.47 -13.36
C ALA A 2 -24.58 11.34 -12.24
N LEU A 3 -24.76 10.37 -11.34
CA LEU A 3 -23.68 9.97 -10.44
C LEU A 3 -22.52 9.55 -11.33
N GLU A 4 -21.42 10.30 -11.31
CA GLU A 4 -20.17 9.81 -11.87
C GLU A 4 -19.88 8.49 -11.16
N GLU A 5 -19.99 7.37 -11.88
CA GLU A 5 -19.61 6.09 -11.30
C GLU A 5 -18.08 6.11 -11.06
N LYS A 6 -17.66 5.79 -9.84
CA LYS A 6 -16.26 5.77 -9.41
C LYS A 6 -15.96 4.47 -8.69
N ILE A 7 -14.74 3.97 -8.84
CA ILE A 7 -14.15 3.04 -7.86
C ILE A 7 -13.55 3.84 -6.71
N ARG A 8 -13.57 3.26 -5.51
CA ARG A 8 -13.01 3.85 -4.29
C ARG A 8 -11.91 2.96 -3.76
N ASP A 9 -10.87 3.57 -3.22
CA ASP A 9 -9.85 2.81 -2.49
C ASP A 9 -10.51 2.16 -1.27
N ARG A 10 -10.16 0.90 -0.99
CA ARG A 10 -10.61 0.18 0.20
C ARG A 10 -9.84 0.62 1.45
N ARG A 11 -8.68 1.24 1.28
CA ARG A 11 -7.85 1.71 2.38
C ARG A 11 -8.33 3.06 2.86
N ALA A 12 -8.46 3.21 4.19
CA ALA A 12 -8.75 4.50 4.80
C ALA A 12 -7.56 5.45 4.74
N ASN A 13 -6.34 4.92 4.76
CA ASN A 13 -5.09 5.68 4.75
C ASN A 13 -4.14 5.11 3.69
N ALA A 14 -3.46 6.00 2.97
CA ALA A 14 -2.36 5.63 2.09
C ALA A 14 -1.20 5.04 2.91
N ARG A 15 -0.42 4.16 2.28
CA ARG A 15 0.79 3.62 2.89
C ARG A 15 2.00 4.34 2.32
N ILE A 16 3.02 4.53 3.15
CA ILE A 16 4.32 5.05 2.74
C ILE A 16 5.36 3.94 2.75
N PRO A 17 6.28 3.90 1.78
CA PRO A 17 7.43 3.02 1.84
C PRO A 17 8.33 3.46 2.99
N VAL A 18 8.72 2.51 3.83
CA VAL A 18 9.62 2.71 4.96
C VAL A 18 10.60 1.54 5.02
N ARG A 19 11.69 1.69 5.76
CA ARG A 19 12.51 0.54 6.14
C ARG A 19 13.11 0.77 7.52
N PHE A 20 12.61 0.04 8.52
CA PHE A 20 13.16 0.10 9.87
C PHE A 20 12.92 -1.23 10.59
N ALA A 21 13.72 -1.49 11.63
CA ALA A 21 13.71 -2.74 12.36
C ALA A 21 12.42 -2.91 13.18
N VAL A 22 11.89 -4.13 13.17
CA VAL A 22 10.68 -4.51 13.90
C VAL A 22 10.91 -5.85 14.58
N GLU A 23 10.51 -5.92 15.84
CA GLU A 23 10.37 -7.18 16.58
C GLU A 23 8.86 -7.43 16.78
N LEU A 24 8.43 -8.65 16.48
CA LEU A 24 7.07 -9.14 16.70
C LEU A 24 7.14 -10.26 17.73
N GLU A 25 6.17 -10.34 18.61
CA GLU A 25 6.08 -11.40 19.61
C GLU A 25 4.63 -11.87 19.73
N ASP A 26 4.43 -13.19 19.68
CA ASP A 26 3.21 -13.85 20.14
C ASP A 26 3.48 -14.61 21.45
N LEU A 27 2.52 -15.38 21.95
CA LEU A 27 2.69 -16.13 23.21
C LEU A 27 3.80 -17.19 23.19
N SER A 28 4.24 -17.62 22.01
CA SER A 28 5.11 -18.78 21.78
C SER A 28 6.37 -18.46 20.98
N TYR A 29 6.34 -17.43 20.14
CA TYR A 29 7.39 -17.14 19.17
C TYR A 29 7.72 -15.65 19.09
N SER A 30 8.97 -15.37 18.75
CA SER A 30 9.45 -14.05 18.39
C SER A 30 9.94 -14.03 16.94
N TYR A 31 9.66 -12.91 16.26
CA TYR A 31 10.00 -12.70 14.87
C TYR A 31 10.75 -11.38 14.75
N VAL A 32 11.84 -11.38 14.00
CA VAL A 32 12.68 -10.19 13.78
C VAL A 32 12.77 -9.92 12.29
N GLY A 33 12.56 -8.67 11.91
CA GLY A 33 12.54 -8.28 10.53
C GLY A 33 12.41 -6.77 10.36
N HIS A 34 11.79 -6.36 9.26
CA HIS A 34 11.67 -4.95 8.89
C HIS A 34 10.25 -4.61 8.48
N ALA A 35 9.80 -3.42 8.86
CA ALA A 35 8.66 -2.80 8.20
C ALA A 35 9.09 -2.34 6.80
N VAL A 36 8.27 -2.60 5.78
CA VAL A 36 8.54 -2.16 4.39
C VAL A 36 7.51 -1.16 3.86
N ASP A 37 6.31 -1.14 4.46
CA ASP A 37 5.34 -0.08 4.28
C ASP A 37 4.64 0.23 5.61
N LEU A 38 4.14 1.46 5.76
CA LEU A 38 3.46 1.93 6.97
C LEU A 38 2.28 2.84 6.63
N SER A 39 1.19 2.68 7.37
CA SER A 39 0.09 3.63 7.48
C SER A 39 -0.31 3.75 8.96
N PRO A 40 -1.14 4.74 9.35
CA PRO A 40 -1.65 4.81 10.72
C PRO A 40 -2.44 3.58 11.16
N GLY A 41 -2.97 2.78 10.21
CA GLY A 41 -3.77 1.59 10.50
C GLY A 41 -3.00 0.27 10.47
N GLY A 42 -1.73 0.26 10.08
CA GLY A 42 -0.96 -0.98 9.93
C GLY A 42 0.27 -0.85 9.06
N MET A 43 1.01 -1.94 8.96
CA MET A 43 2.27 -2.03 8.23
C MET A 43 2.39 -3.35 7.46
N ARG A 44 3.39 -3.44 6.60
CA ARG A 44 3.87 -4.71 6.04
C ARG A 44 5.22 -5.04 6.65
N PHE A 45 5.37 -6.30 7.06
CA PHE A 45 6.59 -6.83 7.66
C PHE A 45 7.21 -7.89 6.75
N GLU A 46 8.54 -7.85 6.63
CA GLU A 46 9.37 -8.87 5.99
C GLU A 46 10.39 -9.40 6.99
N GLY A 47 10.54 -10.71 7.07
CA GLY A 47 11.45 -11.38 8.00
C GLY A 47 11.83 -12.79 7.52
N ALA A 48 12.82 -13.40 8.17
CA ALA A 48 13.25 -14.77 7.84
C ALA A 48 12.20 -15.82 8.24
N SER A 49 11.43 -15.54 9.30
CA SER A 49 10.24 -16.26 9.72
C SER A 49 9.07 -15.29 9.74
N LEU A 50 7.89 -15.77 9.32
CA LEU A 50 6.67 -14.98 9.23
C LEU A 50 5.61 -15.55 10.18
N PRO A 51 4.89 -14.71 10.93
CA PRO A 51 3.75 -15.15 11.72
C PRO A 51 2.56 -15.48 10.80
N GLU A 52 1.80 -16.51 11.17
CA GLU A 52 0.65 -16.95 10.37
C GLU A 52 -0.49 -15.92 10.36
N ALA A 53 -1.27 -15.91 9.28
CA ALA A 53 -2.48 -15.09 9.18
C ALA A 53 -3.46 -15.35 10.34
N GLY A 54 -3.97 -14.26 10.93
CA GLY A 54 -4.89 -14.30 12.07
C GLY A 54 -4.23 -14.22 13.44
N THR A 55 -2.90 -14.26 13.53
CA THR A 55 -2.13 -14.18 14.79
C THR A 55 -2.16 -12.78 15.39
N ASP A 56 -2.41 -12.68 16.70
CA ASP A 56 -2.29 -11.44 17.48
C ASP A 56 -0.85 -11.27 17.98
N LEU A 57 -0.32 -10.07 17.84
CA LEU A 57 1.10 -9.77 18.07
C LEU A 57 1.28 -8.54 18.96
N ASP A 58 2.26 -8.62 19.85
CA ASP A 58 2.94 -7.45 20.41
C ASP A 58 4.04 -7.00 19.44
N LEU A 59 4.08 -5.70 19.16
CA LEU A 59 4.93 -5.09 18.15
C LEU A 59 5.89 -4.11 18.82
N LEU A 60 7.17 -4.21 18.51
CA LEU A 60 8.18 -3.22 18.88
C LEU A 60 8.81 -2.63 17.61
N LEU A 61 8.38 -1.43 17.27
CA LEU A 61 8.83 -0.67 16.11
C LEU A 61 10.05 0.18 16.50
N ARG A 62 11.14 0.09 15.75
CA ARG A 62 12.37 0.86 16.01
C ARG A 62 12.72 1.75 14.80
N PRO A 63 11.99 2.85 14.59
CA PRO A 63 12.33 3.82 13.54
C PRO A 63 13.70 4.44 13.80
N GLU A 64 14.48 4.67 12.75
CA GLU A 64 15.79 5.29 12.87
C GLU A 64 15.67 6.71 13.43
N GLY A 65 16.48 7.04 14.44
CA GLY A 65 16.46 8.35 15.10
C GLY A 65 15.26 8.62 16.00
N GLY A 66 14.34 7.65 16.16
CA GLY A 66 13.16 7.76 17.02
C GLY A 66 13.22 6.87 18.27
N ALA A 67 12.32 7.14 19.22
CA ALA A 67 12.12 6.25 20.35
C ALA A 67 11.39 4.96 19.89
N PRO A 68 11.71 3.79 20.47
CA PRO A 68 10.97 2.56 20.17
C PRO A 68 9.48 2.71 20.50
N LEU A 69 8.63 2.33 19.56
CA LEU A 69 7.17 2.41 19.70
C LEU A 69 6.60 1.00 19.89
N LYS A 70 5.85 0.81 20.98
CA LYS A 70 5.14 -0.43 21.28
C LYS A 70 3.69 -0.34 20.83
N LEU A 71 3.25 -1.28 20.00
CA LEU A 71 1.87 -1.41 19.55
C LEU A 71 1.40 -2.87 19.68
N LYS A 72 0.09 -3.08 19.55
CA LYS A 72 -0.47 -4.40 19.29
C LYS A 72 -0.99 -4.44 17.86
N GLY A 73 -1.00 -5.61 17.25
CA GLY A 73 -1.58 -5.79 15.93
C GLY A 73 -2.02 -7.22 15.68
N ARG A 74 -2.63 -7.43 14.52
CA ARG A 74 -3.05 -8.74 14.05
C ARG A 74 -2.60 -8.95 12.61
N VAL A 75 -2.10 -10.14 12.30
CA VAL A 75 -1.77 -10.51 10.93
C VAL A 75 -3.06 -10.66 10.13
N VAL A 76 -3.24 -9.86 9.08
CA VAL A 76 -4.45 -9.87 8.24
C VAL A 76 -4.28 -10.63 6.93
N HIS A 77 -3.04 -10.77 6.46
CA HIS A 77 -2.70 -11.61 5.32
C HIS A 77 -1.20 -11.96 5.34
N GLU A 78 -0.86 -13.05 4.65
CA GLU A 78 0.50 -13.54 4.45
C GLU A 78 0.64 -13.94 2.97
N ASP A 79 1.78 -13.64 2.35
CA ASP A 79 2.08 -14.01 0.95
C ASP A 79 3.37 -14.84 0.79
N GLY A 80 3.88 -15.40 1.90
CA GLY A 80 5.09 -16.22 1.95
C GLY A 80 6.40 -15.44 1.90
N VAL A 81 6.36 -14.15 1.54
CA VAL A 81 7.52 -13.24 1.57
C VAL A 81 7.34 -12.15 2.63
N SER A 82 6.09 -11.76 2.86
CA SER A 82 5.73 -10.70 3.78
C SER A 82 4.38 -10.98 4.45
N VAL A 83 4.13 -10.24 5.53
CA VAL A 83 2.83 -10.24 6.21
C VAL A 83 2.29 -8.83 6.34
N GLY A 84 0.98 -8.70 6.12
CA GLY A 84 0.24 -7.47 6.43
C GLY A 84 -0.22 -7.52 7.89
N ILE A 85 0.15 -6.51 8.67
CA ILE A 85 -0.24 -6.39 10.08
C ILE A 85 -1.15 -5.18 10.23
N ALA A 86 -2.37 -5.40 10.71
CA ALA A 86 -3.28 -4.32 11.10
C ALA A 86 -3.02 -3.96 12.56
N PHE A 87 -2.82 -2.67 12.86
CA PHE A 87 -2.64 -2.23 14.23
C PHE A 87 -3.98 -2.30 14.98
N ASN A 88 -3.93 -2.77 16.23
CA ASN A 88 -5.08 -2.75 17.12
C ASN A 88 -5.23 -1.35 17.72
N VAL A 89 -5.79 -0.45 16.91
CA VAL A 89 -6.03 0.96 17.24
C VAL A 89 -7.30 1.20 18.05
N GLY A 90 -7.79 0.16 18.75
CA GLY A 90 -8.97 0.28 19.63
C GLY A 90 -8.78 1.22 20.82
N LYS A 91 -7.54 1.67 21.07
CA LYS A 91 -7.19 2.68 22.07
C LYS A 91 -6.69 3.96 21.37
N PRO A 92 -7.25 5.14 21.70
CA PRO A 92 -6.85 6.41 21.08
C PRO A 92 -5.34 6.66 21.11
N GLU A 93 -4.68 6.31 22.21
CA GLU A 93 -3.24 6.55 22.41
C GLU A 93 -2.38 5.74 21.43
N ALA A 94 -2.81 4.51 21.11
CA ALA A 94 -2.11 3.67 20.14
C ALA A 94 -2.29 4.18 18.70
N PHE A 95 -3.48 4.69 18.38
CA PHE A 95 -3.73 5.34 17.09
C PHE A 95 -2.92 6.61 16.93
N GLU A 96 -2.93 7.49 17.93
CA GLU A 96 -2.15 8.73 17.92
C GLU A 96 -0.66 8.46 17.80
N ALA A 97 -0.12 7.46 18.51
CA ALA A 97 1.29 7.10 18.40
C ALA A 97 1.66 6.59 17.00
N ALA A 98 0.81 5.75 16.39
CA ALA A 98 1.01 5.27 15.01
C ALA A 98 0.89 6.41 13.98
N LEU A 99 -0.06 7.33 14.18
CA LEU A 99 -0.24 8.52 13.34
C LEU A 99 0.95 9.46 13.44
N ASN A 100 1.43 9.76 14.65
CA ASN A 100 2.61 10.60 14.86
C ASN A 100 3.86 10.02 14.21
N LEU A 101 4.04 8.70 14.28
CA LEU A 101 5.13 8.02 13.59
C LEU A 101 5.00 8.18 12.07
N TYR A 102 3.81 7.95 11.52
CA TYR A 102 3.53 8.13 10.10
C TYR A 102 3.80 9.57 9.64
N GLU A 103 3.29 10.56 10.36
CA GLU A 103 3.51 11.98 10.06
C GLU A 103 4.99 12.36 10.11
N THR A 104 5.75 11.82 11.06
CA THR A 104 7.20 12.05 11.16
C THR A 104 7.93 11.60 9.88
N PHE A 105 7.60 10.43 9.35
CA PHE A 105 8.16 9.95 8.08
C PHE A 105 7.73 10.81 6.88
N VAL A 106 6.49 11.29 6.86
CA VAL A 106 6.00 12.16 5.79
C VAL A 106 6.67 13.53 5.83
N ILE A 107 6.83 14.13 7.01
CA ILE A 107 7.44 15.45 7.20
C ILE A 107 8.93 15.41 6.87
N SER A 108 9.62 14.34 7.26
CA SER A 108 11.05 14.16 6.98
C SER A 108 11.35 13.91 5.50
N ASN A 109 10.35 13.63 4.66
CA ASN A 109 10.52 13.38 3.23
C ASN A 109 9.50 14.16 2.38
N PRO A 110 9.84 15.37 1.92
CA PRO A 110 8.95 16.20 1.10
C PRO A 110 8.44 15.52 -0.17
N ALA A 111 9.24 14.64 -0.78
CA ALA A 111 8.82 13.90 -1.97
C ALA A 111 7.70 12.89 -1.65
N LEU A 112 7.73 12.23 -0.48
CA LEU A 112 6.63 11.39 -0.01
C LEU A 112 5.36 12.19 0.22
N ALA A 113 5.45 13.36 0.85
CA ALA A 113 4.30 14.23 1.08
C ALA A 113 3.60 14.67 -0.23
N ILE A 114 4.38 14.98 -1.27
CA ILE A 114 3.84 15.31 -2.60
C ILE A 114 3.14 14.10 -3.21
N ARG A 115 3.75 12.91 -3.17
CA ARG A 115 3.14 11.68 -3.70
C ARG A 115 1.84 11.34 -2.98
N LEU A 116 1.79 11.46 -1.66
CA LEU A 116 0.58 11.20 -0.87
C LEU A 116 -0.56 12.15 -1.24
N LYS A 117 -0.28 13.43 -1.49
CA LYS A 117 -1.29 14.39 -1.97
C LYS A 117 -1.83 14.04 -3.36
N GLN A 118 -1.04 13.33 -4.16
CA GLN A 118 -1.43 12.88 -5.50
C GLN A 118 -2.14 11.52 -5.49
N HIS A 119 -2.16 10.80 -4.35
CA HIS A 119 -2.81 9.49 -4.26
C HIS A 119 -4.33 9.62 -4.41
N PRO A 120 -4.94 9.01 -5.44
CA PRO A 120 -6.38 9.11 -5.62
C PRO A 120 -7.11 8.23 -4.61
N THR A 121 -8.07 8.80 -3.88
CA THR A 121 -9.00 8.02 -3.02
C THR A 121 -10.20 7.48 -3.79
N ALA A 122 -10.45 8.03 -4.97
CA ALA A 122 -11.45 7.58 -5.91
C ALA A 122 -10.97 7.79 -7.34
N ILE A 123 -11.34 6.85 -8.23
CA ILE A 123 -11.02 6.93 -9.66
C ILE A 123 -12.33 6.81 -10.42
N ALA A 124 -12.63 7.78 -11.28
CA ALA A 124 -13.81 7.74 -12.14
C ALA A 124 -13.68 6.62 -13.18
N TYR A 125 -14.78 5.96 -13.53
CA TYR A 125 -14.75 4.96 -14.62
C TYR A 125 -14.36 5.57 -15.97
N THR A 126 -14.56 6.86 -16.15
CA THR A 126 -14.16 7.66 -17.32
C THR A 126 -12.69 8.07 -17.30
N ALA A 127 -11.97 7.87 -16.19
CA ALA A 127 -10.54 8.15 -16.14
C ALA A 127 -9.75 7.12 -16.97
N ARG A 128 -8.59 7.53 -17.49
CA ARG A 128 -7.65 6.64 -18.18
C ARG A 128 -6.48 6.30 -17.26
N LEU A 129 -6.14 5.02 -17.20
CA LEU A 129 -4.89 4.52 -16.62
C LEU A 129 -3.86 4.36 -17.72
N TYR A 130 -2.66 4.88 -17.51
CA TYR A 130 -1.50 4.74 -18.38
C TYR A 130 -0.47 3.86 -17.68
N PRO A 131 0.16 2.90 -18.39
CA PRO A 131 1.24 2.12 -17.81
C PRO A 131 2.49 3.00 -17.72
N LEU A 132 3.25 2.85 -16.64
CA LEU A 132 4.57 3.44 -16.48
C LEU A 132 5.64 2.38 -16.78
N PRO A 133 6.87 2.77 -17.14
CA PRO A 133 7.94 1.79 -17.36
C PRO A 133 8.12 0.93 -16.10
N PRO A 134 8.43 -0.36 -16.28
CA PRO A 134 8.71 -1.23 -15.16
C PRO A 134 9.91 -0.67 -14.37
N LYS A 135 9.68 -0.42 -13.08
CA LYS A 135 10.74 -0.27 -12.10
C LYS A 135 11.11 -1.66 -11.58
N ASP A 136 12.27 -1.82 -10.95
CA ASP A 136 12.71 -3.07 -10.28
C ASP A 136 11.78 -3.41 -9.09
N ILE A 137 10.54 -3.77 -9.39
CA ILE A 137 9.42 -3.92 -8.47
C ILE A 137 8.75 -5.25 -8.79
N VAL A 138 8.70 -6.15 -7.81
CA VAL A 138 8.02 -7.45 -7.95
C VAL A 138 6.50 -7.26 -7.82
N LEU A 139 5.78 -7.44 -8.92
CA LEU A 139 4.31 -7.37 -8.93
C LEU A 139 3.69 -8.69 -8.45
N SER A 140 2.60 -8.59 -7.70
CA SER A 140 1.74 -9.75 -7.42
C SER A 140 1.06 -10.24 -8.69
N GLY A 141 0.57 -11.49 -8.68
CA GLY A 141 -0.20 -12.06 -9.80
C GLY A 141 -1.37 -11.17 -10.25
N PRO A 142 -2.23 -10.68 -9.33
CA PRO A 142 -3.30 -9.74 -9.66
C PRO A 142 -2.80 -8.41 -10.25
N GLU A 143 -1.73 -7.83 -9.70
CA GLU A 143 -1.15 -6.59 -10.23
C GLU A 143 -0.62 -6.78 -11.65
N HIS A 144 0.11 -7.87 -11.88
CA HIS A 144 0.62 -8.21 -13.20
C HIS A 144 -0.51 -8.39 -14.22
N TRP A 145 -1.58 -9.11 -13.84
CA TRP A 145 -2.71 -9.33 -14.73
C TRP A 145 -3.46 -8.03 -15.06
N VAL A 146 -3.76 -7.19 -14.08
CA VAL A 146 -4.44 -5.91 -14.33
C VAL A 146 -3.55 -4.98 -15.17
N LEU A 147 -2.26 -4.89 -14.86
CA LEU A 147 -1.30 -4.07 -15.62
C LEU A 147 -1.21 -4.53 -17.08
N SER A 148 -1.25 -5.84 -17.34
CA SER A 148 -1.19 -6.39 -18.70
C SER A 148 -2.41 -6.04 -19.56
N GLN A 149 -3.51 -5.58 -18.97
CA GLN A 149 -4.69 -5.10 -19.69
C GLN A 149 -4.59 -3.61 -20.06
N ILE A 150 -3.60 -2.88 -19.50
CA ILE A 150 -3.44 -1.44 -19.72
C ILE A 150 -2.59 -1.21 -20.98
N LYS A 151 -3.21 -0.65 -22.01
CA LYS A 151 -2.54 -0.26 -23.26
C LYS A 151 -1.62 0.95 -23.06
N ALA A 152 -0.55 1.05 -23.85
CA ALA A 152 0.45 2.13 -23.79
C ALA A 152 -0.17 3.54 -23.91
N GLN A 153 -1.16 3.72 -24.79
CA GLN A 153 -1.91 4.96 -24.98
C GLN A 153 -2.96 5.25 -23.88
N GLY A 154 -2.99 4.42 -22.84
CA GLY A 154 -3.95 4.48 -21.76
C GLY A 154 -5.25 3.72 -22.02
N THR A 155 -5.84 3.20 -20.94
CA THR A 155 -7.08 2.41 -20.96
C THR A 155 -8.09 3.02 -19.99
N LEU A 156 -9.35 3.18 -20.43
CA LEU A 156 -10.41 3.66 -19.54
C LEU A 156 -10.65 2.64 -18.43
N VAL A 157 -10.89 3.11 -17.21
CA VAL A 157 -11.19 2.22 -16.07
C VAL A 157 -12.47 1.41 -16.35
N TRP A 158 -13.43 1.98 -17.10
CA TRP A 158 -14.60 1.24 -17.58
C TRP A 158 -14.23 0.05 -18.49
N ASP A 159 -13.32 0.26 -19.43
CA ASP A 159 -12.90 -0.80 -20.35
C ASP A 159 -12.09 -1.87 -19.62
N LEU A 160 -11.28 -1.46 -18.64
CA LEU A 160 -10.57 -2.38 -17.74
C LEU A 160 -11.54 -3.26 -16.95
N ARG A 161 -12.60 -2.67 -16.38
CA ARG A 161 -13.68 -3.42 -15.72
C ARG A 161 -14.32 -4.43 -16.66
N ARG A 162 -14.61 -4.04 -17.90
CA ARG A 162 -15.20 -4.94 -18.90
C ARG A 162 -14.26 -6.10 -19.27
N ALA A 163 -12.96 -5.84 -19.38
CA ALA A 163 -11.96 -6.85 -19.70
C ALA A 163 -11.79 -7.88 -18.56
N LEU A 164 -11.83 -7.43 -17.31
CA LEU A 164 -11.70 -8.30 -16.13
C LEU A 164 -13.01 -9.03 -15.79
N GLY A 165 -14.15 -8.52 -16.26
CA GLY A 165 -15.45 -9.18 -16.13
C GLY A 165 -15.82 -9.47 -14.66
N PRO A 166 -16.23 -10.71 -14.31
CA PRO A 166 -16.62 -11.07 -12.95
C PRO A 166 -15.52 -10.84 -11.89
N GLU A 167 -14.25 -10.99 -12.26
CA GLU A 167 -13.12 -10.82 -11.36
C GLU A 167 -12.88 -9.36 -10.96
N TRP A 168 -13.54 -8.39 -11.62
CA TRP A 168 -13.46 -6.98 -11.26
C TRP A 168 -13.75 -6.73 -9.78
N SER A 169 -14.74 -7.43 -9.22
CA SER A 169 -15.11 -7.30 -7.80
C SER A 169 -13.93 -7.59 -6.86
N ARG A 170 -13.01 -8.48 -7.26
CA ARG A 170 -11.80 -8.82 -6.51
C ARG A 170 -10.64 -7.87 -6.81
N PHE A 171 -10.52 -7.39 -8.05
CA PHE A 171 -9.37 -6.59 -8.51
C PHE A 171 -9.62 -5.09 -8.63
N ALA A 172 -10.79 -4.58 -8.29
CA ALA A 172 -11.10 -3.14 -8.36
C ALA A 172 -10.17 -2.26 -7.52
N HIS A 173 -9.46 -2.83 -6.54
CA HIS A 173 -8.46 -2.14 -5.73
C HIS A 173 -7.08 -2.06 -6.40
N VAL A 174 -6.80 -2.92 -7.39
CA VAL A 174 -5.48 -3.03 -8.03
C VAL A 174 -5.06 -1.76 -8.76
N PRO A 175 -5.94 -1.00 -9.44
CA PRO A 175 -5.59 0.32 -9.99
C PRO A 175 -4.92 1.25 -8.99
N PHE A 176 -5.40 1.29 -7.75
CA PHE A 176 -4.81 2.10 -6.68
C PHE A 176 -3.41 1.59 -6.31
N SER A 177 -3.23 0.26 -6.20
CA SER A 177 -1.93 -0.37 -5.96
C SER A 177 -0.92 -0.04 -7.06
N LEU A 178 -1.33 -0.12 -8.34
CA LEU A 178 -0.45 0.17 -9.47
C LEU A 178 0.01 1.63 -9.49
N ILE A 179 -0.89 2.57 -9.14
CA ILE A 179 -0.55 4.00 -8.99
C ILE A 179 0.41 4.20 -7.81
N GLU A 180 0.10 3.61 -6.66
CA GLU A 180 0.93 3.69 -5.44
C GLU A 180 2.36 3.17 -5.68
N ARG A 181 2.50 2.07 -6.42
CA ARG A 181 3.79 1.48 -6.78
C ARG A 181 4.49 2.20 -7.93
N GLY A 182 3.88 3.23 -8.50
CA GLY A 182 4.45 4.01 -9.60
C GLY A 182 4.66 3.21 -10.88
N VAL A 183 3.80 2.22 -11.13
CA VAL A 183 3.77 1.40 -12.36
C VAL A 183 2.56 1.75 -13.24
N ALA A 184 1.65 2.60 -12.75
CA ALA A 184 0.58 3.22 -13.54
C ALA A 184 0.33 4.68 -13.12
N SER A 185 -0.30 5.45 -14.00
CA SER A 185 -0.66 6.86 -13.74
C SER A 185 -2.06 7.19 -14.30
N LEU A 186 -2.71 8.20 -13.73
CA LEU A 186 -3.94 8.80 -14.28
C LEU A 186 -3.65 9.94 -15.27
N GLN A 187 -2.39 10.32 -15.41
CA GLN A 187 -1.92 11.31 -16.36
C GLN A 187 -1.03 10.63 -17.41
N PRO A 188 -1.13 11.02 -18.69
CA PRO A 188 -0.19 10.55 -19.69
C PRO A 188 1.21 11.02 -19.31
N VAL A 189 2.19 10.12 -19.35
CA VAL A 189 3.60 10.50 -19.17
C VAL A 189 4.13 11.03 -20.47
N ARG A 190 4.76 12.21 -20.41
CA ARG A 190 5.45 12.79 -21.57
C ARG A 190 6.79 12.07 -21.73
N GLY A 191 7.19 11.78 -22.97
CA GLY A 191 8.37 10.93 -23.26
C GLY A 191 9.69 11.47 -22.68
N ASP A 192 9.72 12.74 -22.32
CA ASP A 192 10.79 13.51 -21.69
C ASP A 192 10.92 13.31 -20.17
N GLU A 193 9.97 12.62 -19.51
CA GLU A 193 9.98 12.34 -18.07
C GLU A 193 10.44 10.92 -17.70
N LEU A 194 10.87 10.11 -18.67
CA LEU A 194 11.20 8.69 -18.49
C LEU A 194 12.68 8.42 -18.14
N ASP A 195 13.54 9.44 -18.19
CA ASP A 195 15.02 9.33 -18.06
C ASP A 195 15.60 9.95 -16.76
N VAL A 196 14.80 10.09 -15.69
CA VAL A 196 15.27 10.60 -14.38
C VAL A 196 15.20 9.53 -13.29
#